data_AF-A0A2K5C4S6-F1
#
_entry.id   AF-A0A2K5C4S6-F1
#
_cell.length_a   1.000
_cell.length_b   1.000
_cell.length_c   1.000
_cell.angle_alpha   90.00
_cell.angle_beta   90.00
_cell.angle_gamma   90.00
#
_symmetry.space_group_name_H-M   'P 1'
#
loop_
_entity.id
_entity.type
_entity.pdbx_description
1 polymer ?
#
loop_
_entity_poly.entity_id
_entity_poly.type
_entity_poly.pdbx_seq_one_letter_code
_entity_poly.pdbx_strand_id
1 'polypeptide(L)'
;MLRAQRLRRRNQELEVDSLLSESQLKEALEPNKRQHIYQRCIQLKQAINENKNTLQKLSKADEPAPVANYNQRKEEEHNLLDKLTHQLQGLAVTISRGNITEYA
;
A
#
# COMPACT_ATOMS: atom_id res chain seq x y z
N MET A 1 8.89 -18.78 0.37
CA MET A 1 7.95 -17.82 0.98
C MET A 1 8.00 -16.42 0.35
N LEU A 2 9.17 -15.94 -0.07
CA LEU A 2 9.42 -14.63 -0.66
C LEU A 2 8.72 -14.41 -2.00
N ARG A 3 8.51 -15.49 -2.78
CA ARG A 3 7.67 -15.44 -4.00
C ARG A 3 6.22 -15.05 -3.69
N ALA A 4 5.66 -15.56 -2.59
CA ALA A 4 4.31 -15.21 -2.17
C ALA A 4 4.23 -13.76 -1.70
N GLN A 5 5.26 -13.27 -1.01
CA GLN A 5 5.33 -11.85 -0.63
C GLN A 5 5.37 -10.91 -1.82
N ARG A 6 6.16 -11.25 -2.85
CA ARG A 6 6.21 -10.48 -4.09
C ARG A 6 4.85 -10.39 -4.79
N LEU A 7 4.11 -11.50 -4.83
CA LEU A 7 2.76 -11.52 -5.39
C LEU A 7 1.80 -10.64 -4.58
N ARG A 8 1.83 -10.73 -3.24
CA ARG A 8 1.03 -9.86 -2.37
C ARG A 8 1.36 -8.39 -2.59
N ARG A 9 2.65 -8.03 -2.57
CA ARG A 9 3.12 -6.68 -2.83
C ARG A 9 2.70 -6.16 -4.20
N ARG A 10 2.70 -7.01 -5.24
CA ARG A 10 2.26 -6.62 -6.59
C ARG A 10 0.76 -6.36 -6.67
N ASN A 11 -0.07 -7.16 -5.99
CA ASN A 11 -1.49 -6.85 -5.89
C ASN A 11 -1.72 -5.52 -5.15
N GLN A 12 -1.02 -5.30 -4.04
CA GLN A 12 -1.11 -4.05 -3.29
C GLN A 12 -0.70 -2.83 -4.13
N GLU A 13 0.36 -2.95 -4.94
CA GLU A 13 0.78 -1.90 -5.88
C GLU A 13 -0.33 -1.57 -6.89
N LEU A 14 -0.94 -2.59 -7.51
CA LEU A 14 -2.05 -2.39 -8.44
C LEU A 14 -3.27 -1.73 -7.77
N GLU A 15 -3.57 -2.11 -6.53
CA GLU A 15 -4.64 -1.49 -5.75
C GLU A 15 -4.33 -0.02 -5.42
N VAL A 16 -3.08 0.31 -5.07
CA VAL A 16 -2.64 1.70 -4.84
C VAL A 16 -2.78 2.52 -6.12
N ASP A 17 -2.30 2.00 -7.25
CA ASP A 17 -2.37 2.69 -8.55
C ASP A 17 -3.81 2.92 -8.99
N SER A 18 -4.68 1.92 -8.79
CA SER A 18 -6.11 2.05 -9.05
C SER A 18 -6.76 3.10 -8.15
N LEU A 19 -6.43 3.13 -6.86
CA LEU A 19 -6.97 4.08 -5.91
C LEU A 19 -6.51 5.52 -6.19
N LEU A 20 -5.25 5.70 -6.60
CA LEU A 20 -4.73 6.99 -7.06
C LEU A 20 -5.46 7.48 -8.31
N SER A 21 -5.69 6.58 -9.28
CA SER A 21 -6.45 6.91 -10.49
C SER A 21 -7.90 7.29 -10.16
N GLU A 22 -8.57 6.52 -9.29
CA GLU A 22 -9.92 6.79 -8.81
C GLU A 22 -9.99 8.18 -8.15
N SER A 23 -9.01 8.53 -7.32
CA SER A 23 -8.96 9.82 -6.62
C SER A 23 -8.80 11.04 -7.51
N GLN A 24 -8.30 10.87 -8.73
CA GLN A 24 -8.12 11.95 -9.70
C GLN A 24 -9.40 12.22 -10.51
N LEU A 25 -10.39 11.32 -10.46
CA LEU A 25 -11.65 11.50 -11.16
C LEU A 25 -12.47 12.62 -10.52
N LYS A 26 -13.19 13.40 -11.33
CA LYS A 26 -14.09 14.44 -10.82
C LYS A 26 -15.17 13.87 -9.90
N GLU A 27 -15.61 12.64 -10.13
CA GLU A 27 -16.58 11.91 -9.29
C GLU A 27 -16.01 11.60 -7.91
N ALA A 28 -14.69 11.48 -7.76
CA ALA A 28 -14.06 11.34 -6.45
C ALA A 28 -14.17 12.60 -5.60
N LEU A 29 -14.68 13.72 -6.13
CA LEU A 29 -15.01 14.90 -5.35
C LEU A 29 -16.32 14.75 -4.57
N GLU A 30 -17.16 13.76 -4.84
CA GLU A 30 -18.38 13.52 -4.08
C GLU A 30 -18.06 13.07 -2.64
N PRO A 31 -18.75 13.60 -1.60
CA PRO A 31 -18.46 13.26 -0.20
C PRO A 31 -18.44 11.76 0.09
N ASN A 32 -19.41 11.02 -0.46
CA ASN A 32 -19.51 9.56 -0.30
C ASN A 32 -18.33 8.83 -0.97
N LYS A 33 -17.91 9.28 -2.16
CA LYS A 33 -16.77 8.71 -2.88
C LYS A 33 -15.46 9.02 -2.17
N ARG A 34 -15.27 10.25 -1.67
CA ARG A 34 -14.10 10.61 -0.85
C ARG A 34 -13.99 9.76 0.40
N GLN A 35 -15.09 9.59 1.13
CA GLN A 35 -15.10 8.76 2.33
C GLN A 35 -14.77 7.30 1.99
N HIS A 36 -15.30 6.78 0.87
CA HIS A 36 -14.97 5.45 0.39
C HIS A 36 -13.49 5.30 0.04
N ILE A 37 -12.91 6.23 -0.70
CA ILE A 37 -11.47 6.22 -1.07
C ILE A 37 -10.60 6.35 0.19
N TYR A 38 -10.98 7.20 1.15
CA TYR A 38 -10.29 7.33 2.42
C TYR A 38 -10.29 6.03 3.24
N GLN A 39 -11.45 5.36 3.33
CA GLN A 39 -11.54 4.05 3.99
C GLN A 39 -10.67 3.00 3.30
N ARG A 40 -10.68 2.95 1.96
CA ARG A 40 -9.78 2.07 1.19
C ARG A 40 -8.31 2.38 1.45
N CYS A 41 -7.91 3.65 1.59
CA CYS A 41 -6.54 4.02 1.95
C CYS A 41 -6.13 3.43 3.30
N ILE A 42 -7.02 3.49 4.31
CA ILE A 42 -6.75 2.94 5.65
C ILE A 42 -6.58 1.42 5.58
N GLN A 43 -7.51 0.73 4.92
CA GLN A 43 -7.49 -0.72 4.77
C GLN A 43 -6.21 -1.19 4.05
N LEU A 44 -5.86 -0.55 2.94
CA LEU A 44 -4.70 -0.94 2.16
C LEU A 44 -3.40 -0.63 2.91
N LYS A 45 -3.34 0.48 3.64
CA LYS A 45 -2.21 0.81 4.52
C LYS A 45 -2.03 -0.24 5.62
N GLN A 46 -3.12 -0.70 6.23
CA GLN A 46 -3.07 -1.77 7.22
C GLN A 46 -2.56 -3.08 6.61
N ALA A 47 -3.09 -3.49 5.45
CA ALA A 47 -2.64 -4.69 4.75
C ALA A 47 -1.15 -4.63 4.35
N ILE A 48 -0.65 -3.46 3.93
CA ILE A 48 0.78 -3.24 3.64
C ILE A 48 1.61 -3.36 4.92
N ASN A 49 1.14 -2.82 6.05
CA ASN A 49 1.84 -2.93 7.32
C ASN A 49 1.90 -4.37 7.83
N GLU A 50 0.81 -5.13 7.71
CA GLU A 50 0.78 -6.55 8.01
C GLU A 50 1.74 -7.35 7.11
N ASN A 51 1.80 -7.00 5.82
CA ASN A 51 2.77 -7.58 4.89
C ASN A 51 4.22 -7.28 5.32
N LYS A 52 4.55 -6.03 5.68
CA LYS A 52 5.87 -5.67 6.21
C LYS A 52 6.23 -6.46 7.47
N ASN A 53 5.31 -6.59 8.41
CA ASN A 53 5.53 -7.38 9.63
C ASN A 53 5.79 -8.86 9.30
N THR A 54 5.06 -9.41 8.33
CA THR A 54 5.27 -10.78 7.88
C THR A 54 6.62 -10.93 7.19
N LEU A 55 6.98 -9.99 6.31
CA LEU A 55 8.27 -9.96 5.62
C LEU A 55 9.43 -9.85 6.61
N GLN A 56 9.30 -9.02 7.64
CA GLN A 56 10.29 -8.86 8.69
C GLN A 56 10.55 -10.17 9.44
N LYS A 57 9.49 -10.92 9.75
CA LYS A 57 9.56 -12.21 10.46
C LYS A 57 10.08 -13.36 9.60
N LEU A 58 10.02 -13.25 8.27
CA LEU A 58 10.54 -14.28 7.38
C LEU A 58 12.05 -14.44 7.54
N SER A 59 12.48 -15.68 7.69
CA SER A 59 13.89 -16.08 7.75
C SER A 59 14.28 -16.86 6.49
N LYS A 60 15.59 -17.05 6.28
CA LYS A 60 16.11 -17.89 5.18
C LYS A 60 15.62 -19.34 5.28
N ALA A 61 15.37 -19.84 6.49
CA ALA A 61 14.89 -21.20 6.72
C ALA A 61 13.44 -21.41 6.24
N ASP A 62 12.68 -20.32 6.09
CA ASP A 62 11.31 -20.35 5.54
C ASP A 62 11.30 -20.43 4.01
N GLU A 63 12.45 -20.41 3.34
CA GLU A 63 12.53 -20.65 1.90
C GLU A 63 12.70 -22.15 1.58
N PRO A 64 11.88 -22.70 0.68
CA PRO A 64 12.00 -24.10 0.27
C PRO A 64 13.28 -24.40 -0.53
N ALA A 65 14.02 -23.37 -0.95
CA ALA A 65 15.29 -23.51 -1.65
C ALA A 65 16.27 -22.41 -1.22
N PRO A 66 17.59 -22.68 -1.19
CA PRO A 66 18.59 -21.66 -0.91
C PRO A 66 18.50 -20.55 -1.96
N VAL A 67 18.17 -19.34 -1.52
CA VAL A 67 18.19 -18.14 -2.37
C VAL A 67 19.45 -17.37 -2.03
N ALA A 68 20.43 -17.35 -2.93
CA ALA A 68 21.71 -16.65 -2.73
C ALA A 68 21.51 -15.18 -2.33
N ASN A 69 20.56 -14.50 -2.98
CA ASN A 69 20.27 -13.09 -2.76
C ASN A 69 19.07 -12.86 -1.82
N TYR A 70 18.83 -13.75 -0.86
CA TYR A 70 17.65 -13.66 0.02
C TYR A 70 17.55 -12.31 0.75
N ASN A 71 18.65 -11.87 1.38
CA ASN A 71 18.66 -10.65 2.18
C ASN A 71 18.39 -9.41 1.32
N GLN A 72 19.11 -9.30 0.18
CA GLN A 72 18.91 -8.21 -0.77
C GLN A 72 17.47 -8.16 -1.28
N ARG A 73 16.92 -9.31 -1.69
CA ARG A 73 15.53 -9.37 -2.18
C ARG A 73 14.53 -9.01 -1.08
N LYS A 74 14.78 -9.42 0.17
CA LYS A 74 13.92 -9.06 1.31
C LYS A 74 13.93 -7.54 1.55
N GLU A 75 15.09 -6.91 1.45
CA GLU A 75 15.26 -5.46 1.57
C GLU A 75 14.57 -4.69 0.43
N GLU A 76 14.73 -5.16 -0.82
CA GLU A 76 14.03 -4.59 -1.99
C GLU A 76 12.50 -4.62 -1.79
N GLU A 77 11.95 -5.73 -1.30
CA GLU A 77 10.51 -5.85 -1.05
C GLU A 77 10.07 -4.92 0.11
N HIS A 78 10.90 -4.72 1.14
CA HIS A 78 10.64 -3.74 2.20
C HIS A 78 10.58 -2.31 1.65
N ASN A 79 11.57 -1.91 0.84
CA ASN A 79 11.64 -0.58 0.23
C ASN A 79 10.42 -0.30 -0.65
N LEU A 80 9.95 -1.30 -1.39
CA LEU A 80 8.74 -1.17 -2.21
C LEU A 80 7.49 -0.99 -1.33
N LEU A 81 7.34 -1.76 -0.25
CA LEU A 81 6.22 -1.60 0.68
C LEU A 81 6.25 -0.24 1.38
N ASP A 82 7.44 0.30 1.67
CA ASP A 82 7.61 1.67 2.18
C ASP A 82 7.11 2.70 1.16
N LYS A 83 7.53 2.59 -0.10
CA LYS A 83 7.05 3.48 -1.16
C LYS A 83 5.52 3.50 -1.25
N LEU A 84 4.87 2.33 -1.25
CA LEU A 84 3.41 2.23 -1.28
C LEU A 84 2.75 2.88 -0.06
N THR A 85 3.36 2.71 1.12
CA THR A 85 2.87 3.34 2.36
C THR A 85 2.88 4.87 2.26
N HIS A 86 3.96 5.45 1.73
CA HIS A 86 4.10 6.89 1.56
C HIS A 86 3.09 7.44 0.54
N GLN A 87 2.87 6.74 -0.57
CA GLN A 87 1.88 7.11 -1.58
C GLN A 87 0.45 7.14 -0.98
N LEU A 88 0.08 6.10 -0.23
CA LEU A 88 -1.23 6.05 0.44
C LEU A 88 -1.39 7.12 1.51
N GLN A 89 -0.33 7.43 2.26
CA GLN A 89 -0.37 8.50 3.24
C GLN A 89 -0.56 9.87 2.59
N GLY A 90 0.15 10.15 1.49
CA GLY A 90 -0.04 11.37 0.71
C GLY A 90 -1.45 11.49 0.16
N LEU A 91 -2.00 10.38 -0.35
CA LEU A 91 -3.38 10.32 -0.84
C LEU A 91 -4.40 10.58 0.29
N ALA A 92 -4.28 9.89 1.42
CA ALA A 92 -5.17 10.06 2.56
C ALA A 92 -5.18 11.50 3.11
N VAL A 93 -4.00 12.14 3.15
CA VAL A 93 -3.87 13.57 3.54
C VAL A 93 -4.53 14.49 2.51
N THR A 94 -4.39 14.20 1.22
CA THR A 94 -5.01 14.99 0.15
C THR A 94 -6.52 14.93 0.23
N ILE A 95 -7.08 13.72 0.42
CA ILE A 95 -8.52 13.50 0.55
C ILE A 95 -9.07 14.17 1.83
N SER A 96 -8.36 14.05 2.96
CA SER A 96 -8.82 14.64 4.22
C SER A 96 -8.77 16.17 4.20
N ARG A 97 -7.77 16.77 3.54
CA ARG A 97 -7.71 18.24 3.34
C ARG A 97 -8.77 18.75 2.38
N GLY A 98 -9.17 17.95 1.40
CA GLY A 98 -10.30 18.27 0.52
C GLY A 98 -11.63 18.46 1.26
N ASN A 99 -11.79 17.93 2.48
CA ASN A 99 -13.00 18.13 3.30
C ASN A 99 -13.11 19.53 3.93
N ILE A 100 -12.04 20.34 3.91
CA ILE A 100 -12.01 21.64 4.62
C ILE A 100 -12.67 22.77 3.80
N THR A 101 -13.01 22.55 2.53
CA THR A 101 -13.67 23.56 1.66
C THR A 101 -15.20 23.61 1.77
N GLU A 102 -15.78 23.17 2.89
CA GLU A 102 -17.22 23.29 3.15
C GLU A 102 -17.45 24.10 4.43
N TYR A 103 -16.93 25.34 4.49
CA TYR A 103 -17.43 26.43 5.36
C TYR A 103 -16.76 27.76 4.94
N ALA A 104 -17.40 28.49 4.02
CA ALA A 104 -17.27 29.93 3.85
C ALA A 104 -18.55 30.48 3.24
#